data_AF-A0A2E7RLP5-F1
#
_entry.id   AF-A0A2E7RLP5-F1
#
_cell.length_a   1.000
_cell.length_b   1.000
_cell.length_c   1.000
_cell.angle_alpha   90.00
_cell.angle_beta   90.00
_cell.angle_gamma   90.00
#
_symmetry.space_group_name_H-M   'P 1'
#
loop_
_entity.id
_entity.type
_entity.pdbx_description
1 polymer ?
#
loop_
_entity_poly.entity_id
_entity_poly.type
_entity_poly.pdbx_seq_one_letter_code
_entity_poly.pdbx_strand_id
1 'polypeptide(L)'
;MAKFPLHGLGNKVLFSSIFLLLNACGVPTEKLISDFAAIHDSADFSPKASAAMWYPPDSWSPDAPSRPTRVGGLSEYPVKDHRQLDQWMLDWMGTIPSARTEDALEISGWLILTVLHDQYPESRIQAAAILAQLASGWMKENNSHLPREMDGDLAAAIDSIMKAGGGEPDSSTPIAMEASYALLDRSPLLEPNSTARLVVGLGRHLRRTDYLPSSIRPFLARLGIRAVLQTLEVGAQDPTAEVASACQVRLDLLRAHLPK
;
A
#
# COMPACT_ATOMS: atom_id res chain seq x y z
N MET A 1 44.57 40.07 22.36
CA MET A 1 44.75 39.60 20.96
C MET A 1 44.91 38.10 21.03
N ALA A 2 44.07 37.22 20.49
CA ALA A 2 42.95 37.34 19.57
C ALA A 2 41.73 36.54 20.08
N LYS A 3 40.53 37.09 19.82
CA LYS A 3 39.19 36.45 19.92
C LYS A 3 38.88 35.74 18.60
N PHE A 4 37.97 34.75 18.63
CA PHE A 4 36.83 34.48 17.70
C PHE A 4 36.42 32.98 17.71
N PRO A 5 35.15 32.61 17.38
CA PRO A 5 34.16 32.26 18.41
C PRO A 5 33.44 30.91 18.19
N LEU A 6 32.50 30.65 19.11
CA LEU A 6 31.39 29.68 19.06
C LEU A 6 30.54 29.73 17.78
N HIS A 7 30.25 28.55 17.22
CA HIS A 7 28.98 28.15 16.58
C HIS A 7 28.87 26.64 16.83
N GLY A 8 27.81 26.04 17.41
CA GLY A 8 26.41 26.43 17.44
C GLY A 8 25.69 25.78 16.27
N LEU A 9 25.32 24.50 16.39
CA LEU A 9 24.39 23.67 15.59
C LEU A 9 24.55 22.25 16.18
N GLY A 10 23.56 21.49 16.64
CA GLY A 10 22.13 21.47 16.36
C GLY A 10 21.68 20.04 16.67
N ASN A 11 21.72 19.65 17.96
CA ASN A 11 21.31 18.30 18.38
C ASN A 11 19.78 18.29 18.58
N LYS A 12 19.05 18.25 17.47
CA LYS A 12 17.58 18.07 17.42
C LYS A 12 17.17 17.24 16.21
N VAL A 13 17.63 16.00 16.10
CA VAL A 13 16.89 14.94 15.38
C VAL A 13 17.22 13.58 16.01
N LEU A 14 16.86 13.42 17.28
CA LEU A 14 16.67 12.11 17.90
C LEU A 14 15.32 12.22 18.57
N PHE A 15 14.30 11.53 18.04
CA PHE A 15 13.01 11.17 18.66
C PHE A 15 11.97 11.06 17.53
N SER A 16 11.99 9.94 16.80
CA SER A 16 10.78 9.47 16.09
C SER A 16 10.80 7.97 15.79
N SER A 17 11.98 7.33 15.82
CA SER A 17 12.11 5.93 15.36
C SER A 17 11.95 4.84 16.45
N ILE A 18 11.54 5.18 17.68
CA ILE A 18 11.50 4.20 18.80
C ILE A 18 10.07 3.81 19.24
N PHE A 19 9.02 4.49 18.76
CA PHE A 19 7.63 4.16 19.15
C PHE A 19 6.94 3.06 18.31
N LEU A 20 7.58 2.51 17.26
CA LEU A 20 6.93 1.65 16.26
C LEU A 20 6.99 0.13 16.53
N LEU A 21 7.50 -0.33 17.66
CA LEU A 21 7.73 -1.78 17.91
C LEU A 21 6.89 -2.42 19.02
N LEU A 22 5.93 -1.71 19.62
CA LEU A 22 5.09 -2.26 20.68
C LEU A 22 3.61 -2.11 20.28
N ASN A 23 3.03 -3.21 19.74
CA ASN A 23 1.59 -3.51 19.53
C ASN A 23 1.15 -3.96 18.11
N ALA A 24 2.06 -4.47 17.26
CA ALA A 24 1.66 -5.09 15.99
C ALA A 24 0.89 -6.43 16.14
N CYS A 25 0.77 -6.99 17.35
CA CYS A 25 0.04 -8.24 17.57
C CYS A 25 -1.48 -8.04 17.58
N GLY A 26 -2.08 -7.88 16.40
CA GLY A 26 -3.44 -8.38 16.08
C GLY A 26 -4.53 -7.39 15.62
N VAL A 27 -4.19 -6.24 15.02
CA VAL A 27 -5.24 -5.50 14.30
C VAL A 27 -5.68 -6.40 13.15
N PRO A 28 -6.97 -6.71 13.01
CA PRO A 28 -7.45 -7.52 11.90
C PRO A 28 -7.32 -6.70 10.62
N THR A 29 -6.20 -6.93 9.92
CA THR A 29 -5.77 -6.21 8.71
C THR A 29 -6.88 -6.05 7.68
N GLU A 30 -7.64 -7.12 7.41
CA GLU A 30 -8.78 -7.06 6.49
C GLU A 30 -9.83 -6.02 6.90
N LYS A 31 -10.14 -5.92 8.20
CA LYS A 31 -11.12 -4.95 8.70
C LYS A 31 -10.57 -3.53 8.65
N LEU A 32 -9.28 -3.32 8.92
CA LEU A 32 -8.62 -2.03 8.73
C LEU A 32 -8.73 -1.56 7.27
N ILE A 33 -8.38 -2.43 6.33
CA ILE A 33 -8.43 -2.10 4.90
C ILE A 33 -9.88 -1.84 4.46
N SER A 34 -10.82 -2.67 4.92
CA SER A 34 -12.25 -2.51 4.66
C SER A 34 -12.79 -1.19 5.21
N ASP A 35 -12.44 -0.83 6.43
CA ASP A 35 -12.92 0.38 7.09
C ASP A 35 -12.31 1.64 6.46
N PHE A 36 -11.03 1.59 6.09
CA PHE A 36 -10.39 2.66 5.32
C PHE A 36 -11.03 2.87 3.95
N ALA A 37 -11.32 1.80 3.23
CA ALA A 37 -12.06 1.90 1.97
C ALA A 37 -13.49 2.46 2.17
N ALA A 38 -14.12 2.16 3.31
CA ALA A 38 -15.51 2.54 3.58
C ALA A 38 -15.68 4.04 3.86
N ILE A 39 -14.67 4.70 4.43
CA ILE A 39 -14.71 6.15 4.74
C ILE A 39 -14.43 7.05 3.52
N HIS A 40 -14.07 6.44 2.39
CA HIS A 40 -13.86 7.13 1.11
C HIS A 40 -14.95 6.78 0.10
N ASP A 41 -15.29 7.72 -0.78
CA ASP A 41 -16.15 7.44 -1.93
C ASP A 41 -15.40 6.67 -3.03
N SER A 42 -16.06 5.66 -3.61
CA SER A 42 -15.44 4.81 -4.63
C SER A 42 -15.29 5.49 -5.99
N ALA A 43 -16.03 6.57 -6.25
CA ALA A 43 -16.00 7.30 -7.51
C ALA A 43 -14.83 8.28 -7.55
N ASP A 44 -14.64 9.06 -6.49
CA ASP A 44 -13.69 10.19 -6.46
C ASP A 44 -12.76 10.23 -5.24
N PHE A 45 -12.83 9.20 -4.37
CA PHE A 45 -12.04 9.11 -3.14
C PHE A 45 -12.32 10.24 -2.12
N SER A 46 -13.46 10.93 -2.25
CA SER A 46 -13.84 11.99 -1.31
C SER A 46 -14.23 11.43 0.07
N PRO A 47 -14.06 12.22 1.15
CA PRO A 47 -14.50 11.84 2.49
C PRO A 47 -16.02 11.62 2.58
N LYS A 48 -16.42 10.59 3.34
CA LYS A 48 -17.83 10.38 3.70
C LYS A 48 -18.13 10.87 5.10
N ALA A 49 -19.30 11.49 5.27
CA ALA A 49 -19.82 11.91 6.58
C ALA A 49 -20.29 10.72 7.45
N SER A 50 -20.55 9.57 6.82
CA SER A 50 -20.98 8.34 7.47
C SER A 50 -20.46 7.14 6.66
N ALA A 51 -20.03 6.08 7.35
CA ALA A 51 -19.44 4.91 6.70
C ALA A 51 -19.90 3.61 7.35
N ALA A 52 -20.13 2.58 6.52
CA ALA A 52 -20.37 1.22 6.98
C ALA A 52 -19.03 0.55 7.33
N MET A 53 -18.74 0.46 8.63
CA MET A 53 -17.45 -0.02 9.14
C MET A 53 -17.65 -1.22 10.09
N TRP A 54 -16.60 -2.01 10.25
CA TRP A 54 -16.52 -3.06 11.27
C TRP A 54 -16.36 -2.47 12.67
N TYR A 55 -15.60 -1.38 12.78
CA TYR A 55 -15.32 -0.72 14.04
C TYR A 55 -15.71 0.76 14.01
N PRO A 56 -16.20 1.32 15.14
CA PRO A 56 -16.45 2.75 15.22
C PRO A 56 -15.14 3.55 15.05
N PRO A 57 -15.17 4.78 14.50
CA PRO A 57 -13.99 5.61 14.26
C PRO A 57 -12.98 5.68 15.41
N ASP A 58 -13.45 5.89 16.64
CA ASP A 58 -12.60 6.01 17.83
C ASP A 58 -11.78 4.75 18.14
N SER A 59 -12.16 3.60 17.56
CA SER A 59 -11.42 2.33 17.70
C SER A 59 -10.06 2.34 17.01
N TRP A 60 -9.90 3.22 16.03
CA TRP A 60 -8.66 3.36 15.28
C TRP A 60 -7.67 4.28 15.97
N SER A 61 -8.13 5.07 16.95
CA SER A 61 -7.29 5.93 17.76
C SER A 61 -6.13 5.16 18.42
N PRO A 62 -4.89 5.70 18.42
CA PRO A 62 -3.76 5.09 19.13
C PRO A 62 -4.00 4.98 20.64
N ASP A 63 -4.88 5.81 21.20
CA ASP A 63 -5.27 5.81 22.62
C ASP A 63 -6.45 4.87 22.91
N ALA A 64 -7.00 4.18 21.89
CA ALA A 64 -8.13 3.30 22.08
C ALA A 64 -7.76 2.16 23.06
N PRO A 65 -8.53 1.96 24.15
CA PRO A 65 -8.31 0.82 25.03
C PRO A 65 -8.44 -0.46 24.20
N SER A 66 -7.51 -1.41 24.41
CA SER A 66 -7.35 -2.68 23.70
C SER A 66 -8.55 -3.10 22.85
N ARG A 67 -8.34 -3.13 21.52
CA ARG A 67 -9.22 -3.55 20.41
C ARG A 67 -10.71 -3.74 20.71
N PRO A 68 -11.60 -3.15 19.91
CA PRO A 68 -13.02 -3.39 20.06
C PRO A 68 -13.33 -4.89 19.95
N THR A 69 -13.89 -5.45 21.01
CA THR A 69 -14.37 -6.83 21.11
C THR A 69 -15.67 -7.04 20.33
N ARG A 70 -15.87 -6.36 19.19
CA ARG A 70 -17.09 -6.51 18.41
C ARG A 70 -17.01 -7.76 17.51
N VAL A 71 -17.69 -8.81 17.98
CA VAL A 71 -18.06 -10.00 17.23
C VAL A 71 -19.40 -9.68 16.54
N GLY A 72 -19.37 -9.02 15.38
CA GLY A 72 -20.59 -8.58 14.67
C GLY A 72 -20.31 -8.10 13.24
N GLY A 73 -21.37 -7.80 12.47
CA GLY A 73 -21.32 -7.32 11.09
C GLY A 73 -21.06 -5.80 10.93
N LEU A 74 -20.96 -5.34 9.69
CA LEU A 74 -20.82 -3.92 9.34
C LEU A 74 -21.93 -3.08 9.98
N SER A 75 -21.58 -1.91 10.51
CA SER A 75 -22.51 -0.94 11.07
C SER A 75 -22.19 0.45 10.53
N GLU A 76 -23.23 1.27 10.37
CA GLU A 76 -23.05 2.65 9.94
C GLU A 76 -22.61 3.53 11.12
N TYR A 77 -21.50 4.25 10.95
CA TYR A 77 -20.99 5.19 11.95
C TYR A 77 -20.76 6.59 11.35
N PRO A 78 -21.10 7.66 12.09
CA PRO A 78 -20.76 9.01 11.68
C PRO A 78 -19.24 9.24 11.78
N VAL A 79 -18.64 9.83 10.74
CA VAL A 79 -17.23 10.22 10.70
C VAL A 79 -17.14 11.72 10.95
N LYS A 80 -16.83 12.09 12.19
CA LYS A 80 -16.81 13.51 12.63
C LYS A 80 -15.55 14.25 12.16
N ASP A 81 -14.41 13.59 12.23
CA ASP A 81 -13.12 14.09 11.77
C ASP A 81 -12.48 13.04 10.86
N HIS A 82 -12.75 13.17 9.56
CA HIS A 82 -12.25 12.24 8.55
C HIS A 82 -10.72 12.27 8.50
N ARG A 83 -10.11 13.46 8.55
CA ARG A 83 -8.66 13.63 8.48
C ARG A 83 -7.94 12.91 9.63
N GLN A 84 -8.42 13.09 10.86
CA GLN A 84 -7.83 12.42 12.01
C GLN A 84 -7.99 10.90 11.92
N LEU A 85 -9.18 10.43 11.52
CA LEU A 85 -9.44 9.01 11.34
C LEU A 85 -8.52 8.38 10.28
N ASP A 86 -8.34 9.09 9.15
CA ASP A 86 -7.45 8.68 8.07
C ASP A 86 -6.01 8.51 8.56
N GLN A 87 -5.49 9.50 9.29
CA GLN A 87 -4.13 9.45 9.84
C GLN A 87 -3.94 8.24 10.78
N TRP A 88 -4.90 7.99 11.66
CA TRP A 88 -4.85 6.81 12.54
C TRP A 88 -4.84 5.50 11.74
N MET A 89 -5.70 5.37 10.73
CA MET A 89 -5.72 4.17 9.89
C MET A 89 -4.43 4.01 9.07
N LEU A 90 -3.87 5.10 8.54
CA LEU A 90 -2.59 5.10 7.84
C LEU A 90 -1.43 4.68 8.75
N ASP A 91 -1.42 5.15 10.00
CA ASP A 91 -0.44 4.70 11.01
C ASP A 91 -0.51 3.18 11.19
N TRP A 92 -1.71 2.63 11.34
CA TRP A 92 -1.91 1.18 11.43
C TRP A 92 -1.47 0.45 10.15
N MET A 93 -1.80 0.98 8.97
CA MET A 93 -1.39 0.39 7.69
C MET A 93 0.12 0.37 7.53
N GLY A 94 0.83 1.39 8.02
CA GLY A 94 2.29 1.47 8.01
C GLY A 94 2.98 0.36 8.82
N THR A 95 2.26 -0.32 9.72
CA THR A 95 2.79 -1.45 10.50
C THR A 95 2.71 -2.79 9.76
N ILE A 96 2.04 -2.86 8.60
CA ILE A 96 1.78 -4.11 7.89
C ILE A 96 3.02 -4.49 7.07
N PRO A 97 3.59 -5.69 7.29
CA PRO A 97 4.84 -6.09 6.62
C PRO A 97 4.61 -6.44 5.15
N SER A 98 5.59 -6.13 4.30
CA SER A 98 5.63 -6.49 2.87
C SER A 98 5.46 -7.99 2.61
N ALA A 99 5.92 -8.84 3.54
CA ALA A 99 5.84 -10.29 3.46
C ALA A 99 4.40 -10.85 3.46
N ARG A 100 3.42 -10.08 3.97
CA ARG A 100 1.98 -10.37 3.85
C ARG A 100 1.49 -9.86 2.49
N THR A 101 1.93 -10.50 1.42
CA THR A 101 1.84 -10.00 0.04
C THR A 101 0.42 -9.60 -0.38
N GLU A 102 -0.58 -10.40 -0.04
CA GLU A 102 -2.00 -10.14 -0.32
C GLU A 102 -2.52 -8.86 0.34
N ASP A 103 -2.19 -8.65 1.61
CA ASP A 103 -2.58 -7.46 2.36
C ASP A 103 -1.80 -6.24 1.88
N ALA A 104 -0.49 -6.39 1.70
CA ALA A 104 0.39 -5.33 1.24
C ALA A 104 0.02 -4.84 -0.17
N LEU A 105 -0.43 -5.74 -1.06
CA LEU A 105 -0.96 -5.37 -2.38
C LEU A 105 -2.27 -4.59 -2.25
N GLU A 106 -3.23 -5.08 -1.45
CA GLU A 106 -4.50 -4.39 -1.30
C GLU A 106 -4.30 -2.99 -0.70
N ILE A 107 -3.48 -2.88 0.36
CA ILE A 107 -3.10 -1.61 0.97
C ILE A 107 -2.42 -0.70 -0.03
N SER A 108 -1.48 -1.22 -0.82
CA SER A 108 -0.77 -0.39 -1.80
C SER A 108 -1.74 0.27 -2.77
N GLY A 109 -2.79 -0.43 -3.22
CA GLY A 109 -3.79 0.16 -4.10
C GLY A 109 -4.58 1.29 -3.44
N TRP A 110 -4.98 1.11 -2.18
CA TRP A 110 -5.64 2.17 -1.43
C TRP A 110 -4.73 3.38 -1.19
N LEU A 111 -3.47 3.14 -0.82
CA LEU A 111 -2.49 4.21 -0.62
C LEU A 111 -2.13 4.93 -1.93
N ILE A 112 -2.16 4.25 -3.08
CA ILE A 112 -2.03 4.90 -4.38
C ILE A 112 -3.18 5.89 -4.58
N LEU A 113 -4.42 5.49 -4.30
CA LEU A 113 -5.56 6.40 -4.38
C LEU A 113 -5.41 7.58 -3.40
N THR A 114 -4.95 7.32 -2.18
CA THR A 114 -4.64 8.39 -1.21
C THR A 114 -3.65 9.38 -1.78
N VAL A 115 -2.48 8.95 -2.28
CA VAL A 115 -1.46 9.84 -2.87
C VAL A 115 -2.04 10.70 -3.99
N LEU A 116 -2.91 10.13 -4.83
CA LEU A 116 -3.41 10.79 -6.03
C LEU A 116 -4.59 11.74 -5.78
N HIS A 117 -5.44 11.45 -4.80
CA HIS A 117 -6.76 12.11 -4.67
C HIS A 117 -7.04 12.72 -3.31
N ASP A 118 -6.30 12.35 -2.26
CA ASP A 118 -6.58 12.88 -0.93
C ASP A 118 -6.34 14.39 -0.90
N GLN A 119 -7.33 15.13 -0.43
CA GLN A 119 -7.29 16.59 -0.33
C GLN A 119 -6.27 17.09 0.70
N TYR A 120 -5.82 16.25 1.63
CA TYR A 120 -4.89 16.58 2.70
C TYR A 120 -3.45 16.19 2.33
N PRO A 121 -2.53 17.17 2.21
CA PRO A 121 -1.12 16.90 1.90
C PRO A 121 -0.45 15.91 2.85
N GLU A 122 -0.81 15.94 4.13
CA GLU A 122 -0.19 15.08 5.14
C GLU A 122 -0.53 13.60 4.93
N SER A 123 -1.78 13.28 4.60
CA SER A 123 -2.22 11.92 4.26
C SER A 123 -1.49 11.41 3.01
N ARG A 124 -1.37 12.26 1.98
CA ARG A 124 -0.62 11.94 0.74
C ARG A 124 0.84 11.64 1.03
N ILE A 125 1.51 12.47 1.82
CA ILE A 125 2.93 12.30 2.20
C ILE A 125 3.13 11.01 3.01
N GLN A 126 2.22 10.72 3.94
CA GLN A 126 2.26 9.50 4.74
C GLN A 126 2.03 8.25 3.88
N ALA A 127 1.02 8.27 3.00
CA ALA A 127 0.75 7.19 2.07
C ALA A 127 1.96 6.91 1.15
N ALA A 128 2.60 7.96 0.62
CA ALA A 128 3.83 7.82 -0.16
C ALA A 128 4.96 7.17 0.66
N ALA A 129 5.08 7.48 1.96
CA ALA A 129 6.05 6.85 2.85
C ALA A 129 5.80 5.35 3.02
N ILE A 130 4.55 4.96 3.27
CA ILE A 130 4.17 3.56 3.46
C ILE A 130 4.39 2.79 2.15
N LEU A 131 4.00 3.37 1.00
CA LEU A 131 4.27 2.77 -0.32
C LEU A 131 5.77 2.53 -0.55
N ALA A 132 6.62 3.50 -0.22
CA ALA A 132 8.07 3.35 -0.35
C ALA A 132 8.64 2.27 0.59
N GLN A 133 8.10 2.16 1.80
CA GLN A 133 8.46 1.09 2.74
C GLN A 133 8.08 -0.30 2.20
N LEU A 134 6.87 -0.47 1.68
CA LEU A 134 6.41 -1.72 1.07
C LEU A 134 7.28 -2.12 -0.12
N ALA A 135 7.54 -1.18 -1.03
CA ALA A 135 8.40 -1.41 -2.18
C ALA A 135 9.83 -1.80 -1.79
N SER A 136 10.42 -1.10 -0.81
CA SER A 136 11.75 -1.44 -0.29
C SER A 136 11.79 -2.84 0.34
N GLY A 137 10.74 -3.22 1.09
CA GLY A 137 10.59 -4.56 1.64
C GLY A 137 10.56 -5.63 0.54
N TRP A 138 9.72 -5.44 -0.48
CA TRP A 138 9.65 -6.35 -1.62
C TRP A 138 10.96 -6.47 -2.39
N MET A 139 11.70 -5.38 -2.58
CA MET A 139 13.03 -5.41 -3.22
C MET A 139 14.02 -6.26 -2.43
N LYS A 140 14.05 -6.10 -1.10
CA LYS A 140 14.96 -6.85 -0.21
C LYS A 140 14.63 -8.34 -0.13
N GLU A 141 13.35 -8.68 -0.04
CA GLU A 141 12.90 -10.06 0.14
C GLU A 141 13.05 -10.92 -1.13
N ASN A 142 12.92 -10.31 -2.31
CA ASN A 142 12.77 -11.07 -3.56
C ASN A 142 13.95 -10.90 -4.54
N ASN A 143 14.99 -10.13 -4.21
CA ASN A 143 16.06 -9.72 -5.15
C ASN A 143 15.48 -9.30 -6.53
N SER A 144 14.33 -8.62 -6.48
CA SER A 144 13.47 -8.41 -7.64
C SER A 144 14.12 -7.46 -8.63
N HIS A 145 14.58 -8.00 -9.74
CA HIS A 145 14.92 -7.21 -10.92
C HIS A 145 13.63 -6.85 -11.65
N LEU A 146 13.42 -5.57 -11.97
CA LEU A 146 12.27 -5.21 -12.79
C LEU A 146 12.45 -5.77 -14.21
N PRO A 147 11.38 -6.24 -14.87
CA PRO A 147 11.45 -6.71 -16.25
C PRO A 147 11.95 -5.59 -17.17
N ARG A 148 12.85 -5.91 -18.09
CA ARG A 148 13.45 -4.94 -19.02
C ARG A 148 12.50 -4.51 -20.14
N GLU A 149 11.60 -5.41 -20.54
CA GLU A 149 10.63 -5.18 -21.61
C GLU A 149 9.22 -5.49 -21.11
N MET A 150 8.28 -4.60 -21.44
CA MET A 150 6.87 -4.69 -21.06
C MET A 150 6.02 -4.79 -22.33
N ASP A 151 5.91 -6.00 -22.85
CA ASP A 151 5.24 -6.33 -24.12
C ASP A 151 3.99 -7.20 -23.94
N GLY A 152 3.61 -7.51 -22.70
CA GLY A 152 2.46 -8.35 -22.38
C GLY A 152 1.11 -7.64 -22.57
N ASP A 153 0.05 -8.44 -22.65
CA ASP A 153 -1.34 -7.97 -22.62
C ASP A 153 -1.89 -8.14 -21.19
N LEU A 154 -2.14 -7.01 -20.53
CA LEU A 154 -2.64 -6.98 -19.16
C LEU A 154 -4.02 -7.63 -19.03
N ALA A 155 -4.93 -7.40 -19.98
CA ALA A 155 -6.26 -7.96 -19.93
C ALA A 155 -6.20 -9.49 -20.07
N ALA A 156 -5.36 -9.98 -20.99
CA ALA A 156 -5.12 -11.42 -21.14
C ALA A 156 -4.46 -12.02 -19.89
N ALA A 157 -3.53 -11.31 -19.25
CA ALA A 157 -2.90 -11.76 -18.01
C ALA A 157 -3.92 -11.89 -16.85
N ILE A 158 -4.80 -10.90 -16.67
CA ILE A 158 -5.86 -10.93 -15.65
C ILE A 158 -6.84 -12.07 -15.91
N ASP A 159 -7.32 -12.22 -17.16
CA ASP A 159 -8.21 -13.31 -17.54
C ASP A 159 -7.58 -14.69 -17.28
N SER A 160 -6.28 -14.82 -17.57
CA SER A 160 -5.51 -16.03 -17.27
C SER A 160 -5.45 -16.33 -15.77
N ILE A 161 -5.19 -15.32 -14.91
CA ILE A 161 -5.18 -15.48 -13.46
C ILE A 161 -6.54 -15.93 -12.94
N MET A 162 -7.62 -15.28 -13.39
CA MET A 162 -8.98 -15.61 -12.96
C MET A 162 -9.38 -17.04 -13.36
N LYS A 163 -8.94 -17.52 -14.53
CA LYS A 163 -9.14 -18.91 -14.97
C LYS A 163 -8.32 -19.90 -14.15
N ALA A 164 -7.06 -19.59 -13.86
CA ALA A 164 -6.18 -20.47 -13.10
C ALA A 164 -6.63 -20.64 -11.64
N GLY A 165 -7.24 -19.62 -11.03
CA GLY A 165 -7.72 -19.66 -9.64
C GLY A 165 -9.18 -20.12 -9.45
N GLY A 166 -9.91 -20.44 -10.53
CA GLY A 166 -11.36 -20.72 -10.48
C GLY A 166 -11.77 -22.19 -10.42
N GLY A 167 -10.82 -23.14 -10.55
CA GLY A 167 -11.07 -24.58 -10.56
C GLY A 167 -10.58 -25.31 -9.31
N GLU A 168 -10.97 -26.58 -9.16
CA GLU A 168 -10.39 -27.45 -8.13
C GLU A 168 -8.90 -27.68 -8.43
N PRO A 169 -7.97 -27.42 -7.48
CA PRO A 169 -6.55 -27.51 -7.75
C PRO A 169 -6.13 -28.94 -8.11
N ASP A 170 -5.55 -29.10 -9.31
CA ASP A 170 -4.90 -30.32 -9.76
C ASP A 170 -3.38 -30.13 -9.87
N SER A 171 -2.66 -31.17 -10.32
CA SER A 171 -1.20 -31.11 -10.48
C SER A 171 -0.72 -30.06 -11.50
N SER A 172 -1.59 -29.56 -12.38
CA SER A 172 -1.25 -28.55 -13.40
C SER A 172 -1.48 -27.11 -12.91
N THR A 173 -2.26 -26.95 -11.85
CA THR A 173 -2.68 -25.65 -11.30
C THR A 173 -1.50 -24.74 -10.93
N PRO A 174 -0.43 -25.21 -10.24
CA PRO A 174 0.72 -24.35 -9.94
C PRO A 174 1.43 -23.81 -11.19
N ILE A 175 1.54 -24.63 -12.25
CA ILE A 175 2.19 -24.27 -13.51
C ILE A 175 1.36 -23.21 -14.25
N ALA A 176 0.03 -23.42 -14.29
CA ALA A 176 -0.89 -22.46 -14.91
C ALA A 176 -0.83 -21.10 -14.20
N MET A 177 -0.88 -21.09 -12.85
CA MET A 177 -0.77 -19.85 -12.08
C MET A 177 0.56 -19.13 -12.33
N GLU A 178 1.69 -19.84 -12.28
CA GLU A 178 3.00 -19.23 -12.52
C GLU A 178 3.10 -18.61 -13.92
N ALA A 179 2.58 -19.28 -14.95
CA ALA A 179 2.50 -18.74 -16.30
C ALA A 179 1.62 -17.48 -16.37
N SER A 180 0.46 -17.48 -15.70
CA SER A 180 -0.44 -16.31 -15.65
C SER A 180 0.20 -15.10 -14.96
N TYR A 181 0.91 -15.32 -13.85
CA TYR A 181 1.62 -14.26 -13.14
C TYR A 181 2.85 -13.76 -13.89
N ALA A 182 3.52 -14.62 -14.67
CA ALA A 182 4.59 -14.20 -15.56
C ALA A 182 4.09 -13.29 -16.69
N LEU A 183 2.89 -13.54 -17.23
CA LEU A 183 2.24 -12.63 -18.19
C LEU A 183 1.94 -11.28 -17.56
N LEU A 184 1.41 -11.27 -16.32
CA LEU A 184 1.13 -10.03 -15.59
C LEU A 184 2.39 -9.20 -15.36
N ASP A 185 3.48 -9.85 -14.97
CA ASP A 185 4.77 -9.19 -14.70
C ASP A 185 5.34 -8.48 -15.93
N ARG A 186 5.09 -8.99 -17.13
CA ARG A 186 5.51 -8.39 -18.41
C ARG A 186 4.50 -7.43 -19.02
N SER A 187 3.30 -7.30 -18.44
CA SER A 187 2.27 -6.43 -18.98
C SER A 187 2.51 -4.98 -18.56
N PRO A 188 2.34 -3.98 -19.43
CA PRO A 188 2.44 -2.57 -19.02
C PRO A 188 1.34 -2.25 -18.00
N LEU A 189 1.65 -1.33 -17.08
CA LEU A 189 0.66 -0.83 -16.13
C LEU A 189 -0.32 0.12 -16.84
N LEU A 190 -1.55 0.17 -16.32
CA LEU A 190 -2.57 1.13 -16.76
C LEU A 190 -2.26 2.52 -16.22
N GLU A 191 -3.13 3.49 -16.48
CA GLU A 191 -3.11 4.74 -15.71
C GLU A 191 -3.21 4.46 -14.19
N PRO A 192 -2.61 5.30 -13.33
CA PRO A 192 -2.45 5.01 -11.90
C PRO A 192 -3.71 4.60 -11.15
N ASN A 193 -4.88 5.18 -11.49
CA ASN A 193 -6.16 4.81 -10.87
C ASN A 193 -6.59 3.39 -11.18
N SER A 194 -6.44 2.98 -12.43
CA SER A 194 -6.77 1.63 -12.88
C SER A 194 -5.75 0.63 -12.34
N THR A 195 -4.46 1.00 -12.27
CA THR A 195 -3.44 0.23 -11.56
C THR A 195 -3.77 0.04 -10.08
N ALA A 196 -4.21 1.09 -9.38
CA ALA A 196 -4.62 1.02 -7.99
C ALA A 196 -5.77 0.02 -7.78
N ARG A 197 -6.82 0.11 -8.61
CA ARG A 197 -7.97 -0.80 -8.56
C ARG A 197 -7.57 -2.23 -8.89
N LEU A 198 -6.66 -2.43 -9.84
CA LEU A 198 -6.11 -3.74 -10.17
C LEU A 198 -5.41 -4.37 -8.97
N VAL A 199 -4.49 -3.65 -8.30
CA VAL A 199 -3.76 -4.22 -7.16
C VAL A 199 -4.65 -4.44 -5.94
N VAL A 200 -5.67 -3.60 -5.71
CA VAL A 200 -6.75 -3.86 -4.73
C VAL A 200 -7.47 -5.17 -5.06
N GLY A 201 -7.94 -5.31 -6.31
CA GLY A 201 -8.64 -6.50 -6.78
C GLY A 201 -7.80 -7.76 -6.65
N LEU A 202 -6.51 -7.67 -7.02
CA LEU A 202 -5.58 -8.79 -6.93
C LEU A 202 -5.31 -9.19 -5.47
N GLY A 203 -5.05 -8.24 -4.58
CA GLY A 203 -4.88 -8.52 -3.14
C GLY A 203 -6.11 -9.23 -2.55
N ARG A 204 -7.32 -8.77 -2.89
CA ARG A 204 -8.58 -9.41 -2.47
C ARG A 204 -8.77 -10.80 -3.06
N HIS A 205 -8.44 -10.98 -4.33
CA HIS A 205 -8.51 -12.28 -5.00
C HIS A 205 -7.58 -13.27 -4.30
N LEU A 206 -6.31 -12.90 -4.12
CA LEU A 206 -5.29 -13.71 -3.45
C LEU A 206 -5.68 -14.14 -2.04
N ARG A 207 -6.30 -13.24 -1.25
CA ARG A 207 -6.77 -13.56 0.11
C ARG A 207 -7.86 -14.65 0.12
N ARG A 208 -8.63 -14.78 -0.96
CA ARG A 208 -9.69 -15.79 -1.12
C ARG A 208 -9.21 -17.07 -1.82
N THR A 209 -7.98 -17.08 -2.31
CA THR A 209 -7.41 -18.25 -2.97
C THR A 209 -6.80 -19.17 -1.93
N ASP A 210 -7.36 -20.38 -1.78
CA ASP A 210 -6.93 -21.36 -0.78
C ASP A 210 -5.49 -21.86 -0.97
N TYR A 211 -4.97 -21.78 -2.20
CA TYR A 211 -3.63 -22.21 -2.55
C TYR A 211 -2.89 -21.14 -3.37
N LEU A 212 -1.74 -20.71 -2.84
CA LEU A 212 -0.85 -19.78 -3.52
C LEU A 212 0.57 -20.34 -3.62
N PRO A 213 1.04 -20.72 -4.82
CA PRO A 213 2.40 -21.21 -4.99
C PRO A 213 3.42 -20.16 -4.52
N SER A 214 4.44 -20.56 -3.77
CA SER A 214 5.49 -19.61 -3.35
C SER A 214 6.24 -18.99 -4.54
N SER A 215 6.27 -19.68 -5.69
CA SER A 215 6.89 -19.19 -6.93
C SER A 215 6.21 -17.95 -7.50
N ILE A 216 4.95 -17.64 -7.12
CA ILE A 216 4.28 -16.46 -7.66
C ILE A 216 4.68 -15.14 -6.95
N ARG A 217 5.16 -15.24 -5.70
CA ARG A 217 5.43 -14.07 -4.85
C ARG A 217 6.38 -13.05 -5.48
N PRO A 218 7.46 -13.44 -6.18
CA PRO A 218 8.32 -12.48 -6.87
C PRO A 218 7.61 -11.68 -7.97
N PHE A 219 6.66 -12.28 -8.72
CA PHE A 219 5.90 -11.57 -9.74
C PHE A 219 4.97 -10.52 -9.11
N LEU A 220 4.30 -10.89 -8.01
CA LEU A 220 3.46 -9.97 -7.23
C LEU A 220 4.26 -8.82 -6.63
N ALA A 221 5.43 -9.11 -6.06
CA ALA A 221 6.36 -8.12 -5.53
C ALA A 221 6.79 -7.11 -6.62
N ARG A 222 7.14 -7.59 -7.82
CA ARG A 222 7.51 -6.73 -8.96
C ARG A 222 6.35 -5.88 -9.44
N LEU A 223 5.14 -6.43 -9.54
CA LEU A 223 3.94 -5.66 -9.85
C LEU A 223 3.74 -4.52 -8.84
N GLY A 224 3.82 -4.83 -7.54
CA GLY A 224 3.69 -3.85 -6.46
C GLY A 224 4.75 -2.75 -6.54
N ILE A 225 6.02 -3.12 -6.77
CA ILE A 225 7.11 -2.16 -6.97
C ILE A 225 6.83 -1.24 -8.16
N ARG A 226 6.41 -1.79 -9.31
CA ARG A 226 6.10 -0.99 -10.50
C ARG A 226 4.95 -0.01 -10.25
N ALA A 227 3.90 -0.44 -9.56
CA ALA A 227 2.76 0.41 -9.21
C ALA A 227 3.17 1.55 -8.27
N VAL A 228 4.01 1.27 -7.28
CA VAL A 228 4.58 2.27 -6.37
C VAL A 228 5.43 3.28 -7.14
N LEU A 229 6.34 2.82 -8.00
CA LEU A 229 7.21 3.71 -8.79
C LEU A 229 6.39 4.63 -9.71
N GLN A 230 5.41 4.07 -10.44
CA GLN A 230 4.50 4.84 -11.27
C GLN A 230 3.76 5.92 -10.45
N THR A 231 3.30 5.56 -9.26
CA THR A 231 2.56 6.49 -8.39
C THR A 231 3.46 7.59 -7.85
N LEU A 232 4.68 7.28 -7.43
CA LEU A 232 5.63 8.29 -6.96
C LEU A 232 6.11 9.20 -8.11
N GLU A 233 6.20 8.71 -9.33
CA GLU A 233 6.48 9.53 -10.52
C GLU A 233 5.36 10.56 -10.78
N VAL A 234 4.10 10.14 -10.66
CA VAL A 234 2.95 11.05 -10.78
C VAL A 234 2.88 12.00 -9.59
N GLY A 235 3.07 11.49 -8.37
CA GLY A 235 3.10 12.29 -7.15
C GLY A 235 4.25 13.30 -7.12
N ALA A 236 5.37 13.06 -7.79
CA ALA A 236 6.45 14.05 -7.93
C ALA A 236 6.06 15.28 -8.78
N GLN A 237 4.94 15.20 -9.50
CA GLN A 237 4.35 16.30 -10.28
C GLN A 237 3.15 16.95 -9.56
N ASP A 238 2.93 16.63 -8.28
CA ASP A 238 1.81 17.17 -7.51
C ASP A 238 1.86 18.71 -7.45
N PRO A 239 0.72 19.41 -7.56
CA PRO A 239 0.68 20.87 -7.42
C PRO A 239 1.08 21.36 -6.01
N THR A 240 1.00 20.49 -5.00
CA THR A 240 1.44 20.77 -3.63
C THR A 240 2.93 20.46 -3.50
N ALA A 241 3.75 21.49 -3.32
CA ALA A 241 5.21 21.38 -3.35
C ALA A 241 5.77 20.37 -2.32
N GLU A 242 5.17 20.29 -1.12
CA GLU A 242 5.57 19.34 -0.09
C GLU A 242 5.31 17.89 -0.49
N VAL A 243 4.18 17.62 -1.15
CA VAL A 243 3.81 16.30 -1.66
C VAL A 243 4.74 15.90 -2.81
N ALA A 244 4.96 16.82 -3.76
CA ALA A 244 5.87 16.62 -4.88
C ALA A 244 7.29 16.28 -4.40
N SER A 245 7.82 17.08 -3.47
CA SER A 245 9.14 16.85 -2.87
C SER A 245 9.20 15.50 -2.14
N ALA A 246 8.18 15.18 -1.34
CA ALA A 246 8.13 13.92 -0.59
C ALA A 246 8.11 12.70 -1.52
N CYS A 247 7.35 12.76 -2.62
CA CYS A 247 7.30 11.68 -3.62
C CYS A 247 8.62 11.55 -4.38
N GLN A 248 9.20 12.67 -4.81
CA GLN A 248 10.48 12.69 -5.54
C GLN A 248 11.61 12.07 -4.71
N VAL A 249 11.74 12.47 -3.43
CA VAL A 249 12.78 11.91 -2.54
C VAL A 249 12.65 10.39 -2.41
N ARG A 250 11.42 9.87 -2.29
CA ARG A 250 11.16 8.43 -2.16
C ARG A 250 11.42 7.70 -3.48
N LEU A 251 11.04 8.30 -4.61
CA LEU A 251 11.30 7.78 -5.94
C LEU A 251 12.81 7.62 -6.18
N ASP A 252 13.59 8.64 -5.84
CA ASP A 252 15.05 8.62 -5.99
C ASP A 252 15.70 7.54 -5.10
N LEU A 253 15.23 7.40 -3.87
CA LEU A 253 15.67 6.33 -2.96
C LEU A 253 15.39 4.94 -3.53
N LEU A 254 14.19 4.69 -4.05
CA LEU A 254 13.84 3.39 -4.61
C LEU A 254 14.63 3.09 -5.89
N ARG A 255 14.77 4.08 -6.79
CA ARG A 255 15.54 3.91 -8.04
C ARG A 255 17.02 3.65 -7.78
N ALA A 256 17.60 4.21 -6.72
CA ALA A 256 18.97 3.92 -6.33
C ALA A 256 19.20 2.46 -5.91
N HIS A 257 18.15 1.74 -5.49
CA HIS A 257 18.21 0.33 -5.11
C HIS A 257 17.87 -0.64 -6.26
N LEU A 258 17.40 -0.14 -7.40
CA LEU A 258 17.13 -0.97 -8.56
C LEU A 258 18.45 -1.36 -9.25
N PRO A 259 18.64 -2.64 -9.61
CA PRO A 259 19.81 -3.07 -10.37
C PRO A 259 19.82 -2.36 -11.74
N LYS A 260 20.99 -1.83 -12.11
CA LYS A 260 21.23 -1.18 -13.41
C LYS A 260 21.29 -2.18 -14.56
#